data_AF-A0A7S2ULQ6-F1
#
_entry.id   AF-A0A7S2ULQ6-F1
#
_cell.length_a   1.000
_cell.length_b   1.000
_cell.length_c   1.000
_cell.angle_alpha   90.00
_cell.angle_beta   90.00
_cell.angle_gamma   90.00
#
_symmetry.space_group_name_H-M   'P 1'
#
loop_
_entity.id
_entity.type
_entity.pdbx_description
1 polymer ?
#
loop_
_entity_poly.entity_id
_entity_poly.type
_entity_poly.pdbx_seq_one_letter_code
_entity_poly.pdbx_strand_id
1 'polypeptide(L)'
;MKMFAALAFLTLVGSASASDLLLVGLLERVFDSITPCSETKATECTNENKNCAVEIISIVAGETEEICTTCINGTIPDFDDFELSCIDIDDDAYTKFQQKFNGTYYRFEPTGATGEDRKSIFHTRAQEVSEQNSRTPLPSYFLAINQFADWSKEEFAEINGHSHHPFDILPFKTFDNRRLEVLPTSIDWVEKGAVTSVKNQGHCGCCWSVSTAGVMEGAAAISSNFSYLQDISFQQLISCDYGRSKNFGCQGGNVGVALSYAEGTDGNTIGGMTGLDEYPFTDKRGQTTKSCSVTDDTLDVVAYDAEYIVSMNSDDTGADRLQKFKAALAEQPVAMLIDATCLQPYRSGIMTLADMKPNCLCSSWTCIDHAILMVGYDDNSNPPHFKIKNSWGTGWGEDGYFRVAQDVSSGQDWGLMGILCEGYVTNASNETASHHSGAHGTYEAWNAGTLANALTWVVVTLSISFF
;
A
#
# COMPACT_ATOMS: atom_id res chain seq x y z
N MET A 1 -34.52 12.91 7.64
CA MET A 1 -34.18 14.27 7.14
C MET A 1 -32.87 14.25 6.33
N LYS A 2 -32.73 13.28 5.40
CA LYS A 2 -31.56 13.07 4.53
C LYS A 2 -32.04 12.81 3.09
N MET A 3 -32.79 13.77 2.54
CA MET A 3 -33.26 13.68 1.15
C MET A 3 -33.26 15.02 0.41
N PHE A 4 -32.69 16.08 1.00
CA PHE A 4 -32.72 17.44 0.43
C PHE A 4 -31.35 18.05 0.10
N ALA A 5 -30.23 17.36 0.35
CA ALA A 5 -28.90 17.89 0.00
C ALA A 5 -28.39 17.45 -1.39
N ALA A 6 -29.04 16.49 -2.05
CA ALA A 6 -28.59 15.96 -3.34
C ALA A 6 -29.04 16.82 -4.56
N LEU A 7 -29.85 17.85 -4.36
CA LEU A 7 -30.40 18.66 -5.46
C LEU A 7 -29.59 19.93 -5.81
N ALA A 8 -28.51 20.24 -5.09
CA ALA A 8 -27.77 21.50 -5.28
C ALA A 8 -26.49 21.38 -6.14
N PHE A 9 -26.11 20.17 -6.58
CA PHE A 9 -24.86 19.94 -7.33
C PHE A 9 -25.07 19.68 -8.84
N LEU A 10 -26.29 19.84 -9.36
CA LEU A 10 -26.66 19.47 -10.74
C LEU A 10 -26.78 20.65 -11.72
N THR A 11 -26.09 21.77 -11.48
CA THR A 11 -26.08 22.89 -12.44
C THR A 11 -24.72 23.29 -13.02
N LEU A 12 -23.62 22.61 -12.69
CA LEU A 12 -22.29 22.98 -13.21
C LEU A 12 -21.39 21.74 -13.38
N VAL A 13 -21.73 20.80 -14.25
CA VAL A 13 -20.85 20.09 -15.22
C VAL A 13 -21.79 19.23 -16.09
N GLY A 14 -21.67 19.38 -17.42
CA GLY A 14 -22.47 18.62 -18.37
C GLY A 14 -22.12 17.13 -18.42
N SER A 15 -23.18 16.33 -18.62
CA SER A 15 -23.20 14.94 -19.10
C SER A 15 -22.39 13.89 -18.30
N ALA A 16 -22.97 13.43 -17.20
CA ALA A 16 -22.94 12.01 -16.83
C ALA A 16 -24.39 11.60 -16.50
N SER A 17 -24.82 10.43 -16.97
CA SER A 17 -26.20 10.00 -16.75
C SER A 17 -26.39 9.53 -15.30
N ALA A 18 -27.58 9.71 -14.73
CA ALA A 18 -27.89 9.25 -13.36
C ALA A 18 -27.70 7.71 -13.18
N SER A 19 -27.65 6.97 -14.28
CA SER A 19 -27.30 5.55 -14.35
C SER A 19 -25.82 5.26 -14.06
N ASP A 20 -24.91 6.19 -14.36
CA ASP A 20 -23.46 5.98 -14.20
C ASP A 20 -23.01 6.15 -12.73
N LEU A 21 -23.65 7.06 -11.99
CA LEU A 21 -23.38 7.31 -10.56
C LEU A 21 -23.97 6.23 -9.63
N LEU A 22 -25.07 5.59 -10.05
CA LEU A 22 -25.65 4.44 -9.34
C LEU A 22 -24.77 3.19 -9.47
N LEU A 23 -24.07 3.03 -10.59
CA LEU A 23 -23.19 1.89 -10.85
C LEU A 23 -21.94 1.92 -9.96
N VAL A 24 -21.35 3.10 -9.74
CA VAL A 24 -20.15 3.26 -8.89
C VAL A 24 -20.47 3.02 -7.40
N GLY A 25 -21.60 3.55 -6.90
CA GLY A 25 -22.01 3.32 -5.51
C GLY A 25 -22.57 1.91 -5.22
N LEU A 26 -22.89 1.13 -6.26
CA LEU A 26 -23.28 -0.29 -6.15
C LEU A 26 -22.06 -1.22 -6.17
N LEU A 27 -20.99 -0.87 -6.91
CA LEU A 27 -19.75 -1.64 -6.96
C LEU A 27 -18.99 -1.65 -5.62
N GLU A 28 -18.98 -0.52 -4.90
CA GLU A 28 -18.30 -0.43 -3.58
C GLU A 28 -18.97 -1.27 -2.49
N ARG A 29 -20.26 -1.63 -2.63
CA ARG A 29 -20.96 -2.48 -1.64
C ARG A 29 -20.77 -3.98 -1.85
N VAL A 30 -20.15 -4.41 -2.95
CA VAL A 30 -19.97 -5.84 -3.26
C VAL A 30 -18.82 -6.46 -2.46
N PHE A 31 -17.84 -5.66 -2.00
CA PHE A 31 -16.64 -6.18 -1.33
C PHE A 31 -16.71 -6.31 0.20
N ASP A 32 -17.81 -5.87 0.83
CA ASP A 32 -17.89 -5.73 2.30
C ASP A 32 -18.66 -6.83 3.04
N SER A 33 -19.15 -7.88 2.38
CA SER A 33 -19.84 -8.97 3.09
C SER A 33 -19.61 -10.34 2.47
N ILE A 34 -18.63 -11.08 2.98
CA ILE A 34 -18.60 -12.55 2.83
C ILE A 34 -19.53 -13.12 3.91
N THR A 35 -20.76 -13.50 3.55
CA THR A 35 -21.69 -14.22 4.45
C THR A 35 -21.60 -15.73 4.25
N PRO A 36 -21.81 -16.57 5.28
CA PRO A 36 -21.85 -18.03 5.13
C PRO A 36 -22.99 -18.48 4.19
N CYS A 37 -22.77 -19.52 3.37
CA CYS A 37 -23.82 -20.12 2.54
C CYS A 37 -25.07 -20.47 3.36
N SER A 38 -26.25 -20.27 2.77
CA SER A 38 -27.53 -20.72 3.36
C SER A 38 -27.51 -22.21 3.77
N GLU A 39 -28.20 -22.57 4.86
CA GLU A 39 -28.21 -23.94 5.44
C GLU A 39 -28.53 -25.03 4.40
N THR A 40 -29.36 -24.71 3.40
CA THR A 40 -29.75 -25.65 2.34
C THR A 40 -28.57 -25.97 1.41
N LYS A 41 -27.75 -24.98 1.03
CA LYS A 41 -26.54 -25.16 0.21
C LYS A 41 -25.37 -25.76 1.02
N ALA A 42 -25.27 -25.44 2.31
CA ALA A 42 -24.31 -26.08 3.22
C ALA A 42 -24.57 -27.59 3.39
N THR A 43 -25.83 -28.03 3.33
CA THR A 43 -26.21 -29.45 3.43
C THR A 43 -25.78 -30.26 2.20
N GLU A 44 -25.83 -29.65 1.01
CA GLU A 44 -25.27 -30.24 -0.22
C GLU A 44 -23.74 -30.37 -0.14
N CYS A 45 -23.04 -29.37 0.44
CA CYS A 45 -21.59 -29.42 0.69
C CYS A 45 -21.17 -30.58 1.62
N THR A 46 -21.93 -30.87 2.68
CA THR A 46 -21.60 -31.94 3.66
C THR A 46 -21.77 -33.36 3.12
N ASN A 47 -22.65 -33.60 2.15
CA ASN A 47 -22.89 -34.94 1.62
C ASN A 47 -21.80 -35.40 0.63
N GLU A 48 -20.95 -34.49 0.14
CA GLU A 48 -19.94 -34.76 -0.89
C GLU A 48 -18.47 -34.59 -0.40
N ASN A 49 -18.22 -34.35 0.90
CA ASN A 49 -16.88 -34.06 1.44
C ASN A 49 -16.16 -32.88 0.73
N LYS A 50 -16.88 -31.76 0.48
CA LYS A 50 -16.31 -30.57 -0.17
C LYS A 50 -16.17 -29.40 0.80
N ASN A 51 -15.08 -28.64 0.69
CA ASN A 51 -14.91 -27.33 1.34
C ASN A 51 -15.56 -26.26 0.47
N CYS A 52 -16.35 -25.35 1.07
CA CYS A 52 -17.12 -24.34 0.36
C CYS A 52 -16.60 -22.94 0.73
N ALA A 53 -16.30 -22.10 -0.28
CA ALA A 53 -16.02 -20.68 -0.16
C ALA A 53 -17.12 -19.88 -0.89
N VAL A 54 -17.38 -18.64 -0.47
CA VAL A 54 -18.49 -17.82 -1.00
C VAL A 54 -17.94 -16.67 -1.84
N GLU A 55 -18.49 -16.52 -3.04
CA GLU A 55 -18.34 -15.35 -3.91
C GLU A 55 -19.73 -14.72 -4.10
N ILE A 56 -19.87 -13.40 -3.89
CA ILE A 56 -21.12 -12.68 -4.18
C ILE A 56 -20.92 -11.90 -5.48
N ILE A 57 -21.48 -12.40 -6.58
CA ILE A 57 -21.47 -11.68 -7.86
C ILE A 57 -22.77 -10.87 -8.00
N SER A 58 -22.58 -9.56 -8.20
CA SER A 58 -23.50 -8.48 -8.59
C SER A 58 -24.98 -8.79 -8.93
N ILE A 59 -25.86 -7.92 -8.41
CA ILE A 59 -27.29 -7.83 -8.72
C ILE A 59 -27.48 -7.35 -10.17
N VAL A 60 -27.86 -8.26 -11.07
CA VAL A 60 -28.48 -7.89 -12.34
C VAL A 60 -29.97 -8.21 -12.26
N ALA A 61 -30.82 -7.20 -12.47
CA ALA A 61 -32.27 -7.30 -12.53
C ALA A 61 -33.03 -7.68 -11.23
N GLY A 62 -32.45 -7.45 -10.05
CA GLY A 62 -33.16 -7.57 -8.78
C GLY A 62 -33.23 -8.98 -8.19
N GLU A 63 -32.46 -9.91 -8.75
CA GLU A 63 -32.22 -11.24 -8.15
C GLU A 63 -30.79 -11.27 -7.59
N THR A 64 -30.66 -11.66 -6.32
CA THR A 64 -29.37 -11.96 -5.68
C THR A 64 -29.05 -13.43 -5.90
N GLU A 65 -27.98 -13.74 -6.62
CA GLU A 65 -27.52 -15.12 -6.80
C GLU A 65 -26.35 -15.38 -5.83
N GLU A 66 -26.59 -16.19 -4.78
CA GLU A 66 -25.51 -16.72 -3.93
C GLU A 66 -24.71 -17.75 -4.74
N ILE A 67 -23.48 -17.44 -5.14
CA ILE A 67 -22.56 -18.41 -5.74
C ILE A 67 -21.74 -19.03 -4.61
N CYS A 68 -22.18 -20.21 -4.17
CA CYS A 68 -21.36 -21.07 -3.31
C CYS A 68 -20.40 -21.83 -4.22
N THR A 69 -19.15 -21.40 -4.31
CA THR A 69 -18.11 -22.08 -5.09
C THR A 69 -17.76 -23.37 -4.36
N THR A 70 -18.34 -24.48 -4.81
CA THR A 70 -17.90 -25.81 -4.41
C THR A 70 -16.49 -26.03 -4.94
N CYS A 71 -15.55 -26.49 -4.11
CA CYS A 71 -14.37 -27.17 -4.65
C CYS A 71 -14.85 -28.45 -5.37
N ILE A 72 -15.16 -28.33 -6.66
CA ILE A 72 -15.48 -29.46 -7.51
C ILE A 72 -14.16 -30.16 -7.84
N ASN A 73 -14.09 -31.47 -7.61
CA ASN A 73 -13.16 -32.34 -8.31
C ASN A 73 -13.31 -32.10 -9.83
N GLY A 74 -12.42 -31.29 -10.40
CA GLY A 74 -12.16 -31.24 -11.83
C GLY A 74 -13.17 -30.53 -12.74
N THR A 75 -13.74 -29.37 -12.38
CA THR A 75 -14.31 -28.49 -13.43
C THR A 75 -14.20 -27.00 -13.06
N ILE A 76 -13.59 -26.25 -13.97
CA ILE A 76 -13.15 -24.85 -13.89
C ILE A 76 -14.29 -23.93 -14.34
N PRO A 77 -14.75 -22.95 -13.55
CA PRO A 77 -15.49 -21.78 -14.05
C PRO A 77 -14.54 -20.79 -14.74
N ASP A 78 -15.06 -20.03 -15.69
CA ASP A 78 -14.30 -19.26 -16.70
C ASP A 78 -13.16 -18.35 -16.17
N PHE A 79 -11.97 -18.72 -16.64
CA PHE A 79 -10.64 -18.12 -16.81
C PHE A 79 -10.33 -16.60 -16.61
N ASP A 80 -11.27 -15.70 -16.37
CA ASP A 80 -10.95 -14.28 -16.14
C ASP A 80 -10.67 -13.94 -14.66
N ASP A 81 -11.24 -14.71 -13.72
CA ASP A 81 -10.98 -14.59 -12.29
C ASP A 81 -10.23 -15.82 -11.79
N PHE A 82 -8.95 -15.63 -11.47
CA PHE A 82 -8.14 -16.64 -10.80
C PHE A 82 -8.50 -16.62 -9.31
N GLU A 83 -9.76 -16.91 -9.01
CA GLU A 83 -10.29 -17.12 -7.67
C GLU A 83 -9.80 -18.47 -7.16
N LEU A 84 -8.90 -18.42 -6.19
CA LEU A 84 -7.96 -19.51 -5.92
C LEU A 84 -8.18 -20.12 -4.55
N SER A 85 -9.35 -20.73 -4.39
CA SER A 85 -9.65 -21.59 -3.24
C SER A 85 -9.56 -23.08 -3.57
N CYS A 86 -9.51 -23.48 -4.86
CA CYS A 86 -9.69 -24.88 -5.27
C CYS A 86 -8.85 -25.34 -6.48
N ILE A 87 -7.55 -25.00 -6.56
CA ILE A 87 -6.68 -25.61 -7.59
C ILE A 87 -6.44 -27.08 -7.26
N ASP A 88 -6.81 -27.98 -8.18
CA ASP A 88 -6.27 -29.34 -8.19
C ASP A 88 -4.78 -29.25 -8.54
N ILE A 89 -3.91 -29.59 -7.59
CA ILE A 89 -2.46 -29.41 -7.70
C ILE A 89 -1.90 -30.53 -8.58
N ASP A 90 -2.26 -30.50 -9.87
CA ASP A 90 -1.81 -31.44 -10.88
C ASP A 90 -0.72 -30.82 -11.79
N ASP A 91 -0.19 -31.64 -12.70
CA ASP A 91 0.84 -31.21 -13.64
C ASP A 91 0.36 -30.12 -14.62
N ASP A 92 -0.95 -29.99 -14.83
CA ASP A 92 -1.57 -29.00 -15.71
C ASP A 92 -1.65 -27.61 -15.06
N ALA A 93 -1.82 -27.56 -13.73
CA ALA A 93 -1.85 -26.32 -12.96
C ALA A 93 -0.60 -25.45 -13.16
N TYR A 94 0.59 -26.05 -13.18
CA TYR A 94 1.83 -25.30 -13.42
C TYR A 94 1.93 -24.80 -14.87
N THR A 95 1.46 -25.59 -15.84
CA THR A 95 1.43 -25.20 -17.26
C THR A 95 0.53 -23.99 -17.47
N LYS A 96 -0.66 -23.98 -16.85
CA LYS A 96 -1.59 -22.83 -16.86
C LYS A 96 -1.00 -21.60 -16.19
N PHE A 97 -0.33 -21.77 -15.05
CA PHE A 97 0.39 -20.69 -14.38
C PHE A 97 1.45 -20.07 -15.30
N GLN A 98 2.24 -20.89 -16.00
CA GLN A 98 3.21 -20.41 -16.98
C GLN A 98 2.52 -19.67 -18.13
N GLN A 99 1.43 -20.18 -18.69
CA GLN A 99 0.69 -19.49 -19.76
C GLN A 99 0.16 -18.13 -19.33
N LYS A 100 -0.34 -18.01 -18.09
CA LYS A 100 -0.88 -16.76 -17.56
C LYS A 100 0.19 -15.71 -17.34
N PHE A 101 1.33 -16.08 -16.75
CA PHE A 101 2.28 -15.09 -16.27
C PHE A 101 3.56 -14.99 -17.12
N ASN A 102 3.98 -16.00 -17.86
CA ASN A 102 5.21 -15.91 -18.65
C ASN A 102 5.11 -14.82 -19.72
N GLY A 103 6.09 -13.91 -19.75
CA GLY A 103 6.15 -12.81 -20.71
C GLY A 103 5.12 -11.70 -20.46
N THR A 104 4.40 -11.72 -19.34
CA THR A 104 3.50 -10.63 -18.96
C THR A 104 4.27 -9.45 -18.37
N TYR A 105 3.65 -8.26 -18.41
CA TYR A 105 4.19 -7.05 -17.74
C TYR A 105 4.46 -7.27 -16.23
N TYR A 106 3.72 -8.19 -15.60
CA TYR A 106 3.77 -8.43 -14.16
C TYR A 106 4.81 -9.46 -13.71
N ARG A 107 5.39 -10.25 -14.63
CA ARG A 107 6.36 -11.30 -14.27
C ARG A 107 7.65 -11.17 -15.05
N PHE A 108 8.74 -11.15 -14.30
CA PHE A 108 10.08 -11.36 -14.82
C PHE A 108 10.59 -12.70 -14.26
N GLU A 109 11.41 -13.44 -15.01
CA GLU A 109 11.95 -14.73 -14.54
C GLU A 109 13.25 -14.51 -13.73
N PRO A 110 13.33 -14.96 -12.47
CA PRO A 110 14.55 -14.83 -11.67
C PRO A 110 15.66 -15.76 -12.16
N THR A 111 16.91 -15.39 -11.89
CA THR A 111 18.10 -16.04 -12.48
C THR A 111 18.62 -17.26 -11.72
N GLY A 112 17.94 -17.70 -10.64
CA GLY A 112 18.45 -18.70 -9.69
C GLY A 112 17.98 -20.14 -9.90
N ALA A 113 16.67 -20.37 -10.02
CA ALA A 113 16.10 -21.73 -10.07
C ALA A 113 16.03 -22.33 -11.49
N THR A 114 16.26 -23.65 -11.62
CA THR A 114 16.02 -24.39 -12.88
C THR A 114 14.52 -24.64 -13.11
N GLY A 115 14.12 -25.05 -14.32
CA GLY A 115 12.70 -25.31 -14.63
C GLY A 115 12.03 -26.37 -13.76
N GLU A 116 12.78 -27.39 -13.31
CA GLU A 116 12.29 -28.43 -12.40
C GLU A 116 12.11 -27.89 -10.97
N ASP A 117 13.04 -27.04 -10.52
CA ASP A 117 12.96 -26.38 -9.20
C ASP A 117 11.74 -25.45 -9.12
N ARG A 118 11.47 -24.68 -10.19
CA ARG A 118 10.32 -23.76 -10.26
C ARG A 118 8.98 -24.47 -10.11
N LYS A 119 8.81 -25.61 -10.77
CA LYS A 119 7.59 -26.42 -10.64
C LYS A 119 7.40 -26.91 -9.20
N SER A 120 8.48 -27.36 -8.55
CA SER A 120 8.46 -27.78 -7.15
C SER A 120 8.09 -26.63 -6.18
N ILE A 121 8.66 -25.44 -6.41
CA ILE A 121 8.34 -24.22 -5.66
C ILE A 121 6.86 -23.87 -5.82
N PHE A 122 6.37 -23.88 -7.07
CA PHE A 122 4.96 -23.65 -7.36
C PHE A 122 4.03 -24.62 -6.62
N HIS A 123 4.33 -25.92 -6.64
CA HIS A 123 3.50 -26.91 -5.93
C HIS A 123 3.51 -26.67 -4.41
N THR A 124 4.67 -26.36 -3.84
CA THR A 124 4.78 -26.01 -2.41
C THR A 124 3.92 -24.78 -2.09
N ARG A 125 3.93 -23.77 -2.95
CA ARG A 125 3.13 -22.57 -2.80
C ARG A 125 1.63 -22.85 -2.95
N ALA A 126 1.23 -23.68 -3.92
CA ALA A 126 -0.16 -24.07 -4.11
C ALA A 126 -0.71 -24.82 -2.91
N GLN A 127 0.10 -25.68 -2.30
CA GLN A 127 -0.24 -26.36 -1.06
C GLN A 127 -0.42 -25.35 0.09
N GLU A 128 0.50 -24.39 0.26
CA GLU A 128 0.38 -23.32 1.27
C GLU A 128 -0.91 -22.52 1.11
N VAL A 129 -1.28 -22.15 -0.12
CA VAL A 129 -2.52 -21.43 -0.42
C VAL A 129 -3.73 -22.27 -0.03
N SER A 130 -3.76 -23.55 -0.44
CA SER A 130 -4.85 -24.47 -0.13
C SER A 130 -5.01 -24.68 1.38
N GLU A 131 -3.91 -24.90 2.10
CA GLU A 131 -3.92 -25.10 3.55
C GLU A 131 -4.42 -23.88 4.33
N GLN A 132 -4.06 -22.66 3.92
CA GLN A 132 -4.59 -21.44 4.53
C GLN A 132 -6.08 -21.28 4.24
N ASN A 133 -6.45 -21.33 2.96
CA ASN A 133 -7.79 -20.98 2.49
C ASN A 133 -8.85 -22.01 2.90
N SER A 134 -8.45 -23.22 3.29
CA SER A 134 -9.34 -24.30 3.75
C SER A 134 -9.48 -24.41 5.28
N ARG A 135 -8.91 -23.48 6.06
CA ARG A 135 -9.05 -23.50 7.53
C ARG A 135 -10.51 -23.40 7.96
N THR A 136 -10.81 -24.04 9.09
CA THR A 136 -12.12 -23.95 9.77
C THR A 136 -11.92 -23.55 11.23
N PRO A 137 -12.49 -22.43 11.71
CA PRO A 137 -13.26 -21.44 10.94
C PRO A 137 -12.43 -20.81 9.80
N LEU A 138 -13.12 -20.19 8.84
CA LEU A 138 -12.45 -19.53 7.70
C LEU A 138 -11.44 -18.48 8.20
N PRO A 139 -10.30 -18.34 7.50
CA PRO A 139 -9.28 -17.38 7.90
C PRO A 139 -9.74 -15.95 7.63
N SER A 140 -9.17 -15.01 8.38
CA SER A 140 -9.37 -13.56 8.22
C SER A 140 -8.73 -12.97 6.95
N TYR A 141 -7.82 -13.70 6.31
CA TYR A 141 -7.20 -13.34 5.04
C TYR A 141 -6.92 -14.57 4.18
N PHE A 142 -6.90 -14.36 2.87
CA PHE A 142 -6.73 -15.39 1.86
C PHE A 142 -5.44 -15.19 1.07
N LEU A 143 -4.90 -16.31 0.61
CA LEU A 143 -3.73 -16.36 -0.26
C LEU A 143 -4.15 -16.71 -1.69
N ALA A 144 -3.29 -16.43 -2.67
CA ALA A 144 -3.49 -16.86 -4.05
C ALA A 144 -2.16 -17.20 -4.74
N ILE A 145 -2.26 -17.99 -5.80
CA ILE A 145 -1.21 -18.10 -6.80
C ILE A 145 -1.19 -16.81 -7.61
N ASN A 146 -0.12 -16.04 -7.44
CA ASN A 146 0.13 -14.79 -8.16
C ASN A 146 1.44 -14.89 -8.96
N GLN A 147 1.92 -13.77 -9.52
CA GLN A 147 3.12 -13.73 -10.36
C GLN A 147 4.41 -14.25 -9.68
N PHE A 148 4.42 -14.39 -8.36
CA PHE A 148 5.56 -14.85 -7.56
C PHE A 148 5.43 -16.32 -7.12
N ALA A 149 4.45 -17.06 -7.63
CA ALA A 149 4.13 -18.39 -7.10
C ALA A 149 5.24 -19.44 -7.29
N ASP A 150 6.10 -19.28 -8.30
CA ASP A 150 7.26 -20.16 -8.55
C ASP A 150 8.59 -19.53 -8.12
N TRP A 151 8.57 -18.43 -7.37
CA TRP A 151 9.77 -17.80 -6.83
C TRP A 151 10.08 -18.37 -5.45
N SER A 152 11.35 -18.70 -5.22
CA SER A 152 11.81 -19.06 -3.89
C SER A 152 11.70 -17.86 -2.94
N LYS A 153 11.82 -18.11 -1.62
CA LYS A 153 11.82 -17.03 -0.63
C LYS A 153 13.01 -16.09 -0.83
N GLU A 154 14.14 -16.65 -1.22
CA GLU A 154 15.38 -15.91 -1.49
C GLU A 154 15.24 -15.06 -2.74
N GLU A 155 14.69 -15.61 -3.84
CA GLU A 155 14.40 -14.84 -5.07
C GLU A 155 13.41 -13.70 -4.78
N PHE A 156 12.42 -13.93 -3.92
CA PHE A 156 11.47 -12.90 -3.52
C PHE A 156 12.09 -11.84 -2.59
N ALA A 157 12.98 -12.24 -1.69
CA ALA A 157 13.67 -11.29 -0.82
C ALA A 157 14.59 -10.33 -1.60
N GLU A 158 15.05 -10.67 -2.80
CA GLU A 158 15.86 -9.77 -3.64
C GLU A 158 15.11 -8.50 -4.07
N ILE A 159 13.77 -8.53 -4.12
CA ILE A 159 12.95 -7.35 -4.42
C ILE A 159 12.58 -6.56 -3.15
N ASN A 160 12.83 -7.11 -1.96
CA ASN A 160 12.68 -6.43 -0.69
C ASN A 160 14.00 -5.70 -0.40
N GLY A 161 14.14 -4.52 -0.99
CA GLY A 161 15.38 -3.76 -1.04
C GLY A 161 15.56 -2.72 0.07
N HIS A 162 14.96 -2.92 1.25
CA HIS A 162 15.27 -2.02 2.37
C HIS A 162 16.69 -2.28 2.87
N SER A 163 17.47 -1.22 3.03
CA SER A 163 18.79 -1.27 3.66
C SER A 163 18.76 -0.60 5.02
N HIS A 164 19.23 -1.33 6.03
CA HIS A 164 19.42 -0.75 7.35
C HIS A 164 20.57 0.25 7.34
N HIS A 165 20.28 1.46 7.81
CA HIS A 165 21.30 2.43 8.17
C HIS A 165 21.17 2.77 9.65
N PRO A 166 22.28 3.02 10.37
CA PRO A 166 22.22 3.50 11.74
C PRO A 166 21.33 4.75 11.82
N PHE A 167 20.52 4.91 12.86
CA PHE A 167 19.62 6.06 13.00
C PHE A 167 20.33 7.39 13.19
N ASP A 168 21.53 7.37 13.79
CA ASP A 168 22.26 8.56 14.25
C ASP A 168 22.83 9.46 13.13
N ILE A 169 22.47 9.21 11.87
CA ILE A 169 22.98 9.96 10.70
C ILE A 169 21.92 10.81 10.00
N LEU A 170 20.63 10.66 10.32
CA LEU A 170 19.56 11.39 9.64
C LEU A 170 19.24 12.70 10.40
N PRO A 171 19.10 13.85 9.72
CA PRO A 171 18.92 15.15 10.36
C PRO A 171 17.47 15.44 10.82
N PHE A 172 16.62 14.41 10.93
CA PHE A 172 15.19 14.59 11.13
C PHE A 172 14.79 14.75 12.60
N LYS A 173 13.78 15.59 12.84
CA LYS A 173 13.08 15.69 14.12
C LYS A 173 12.07 14.55 14.28
N THR A 174 11.73 14.24 15.52
CA THR A 174 10.62 13.33 15.83
C THR A 174 9.28 14.01 15.57
N PHE A 175 8.34 13.28 14.96
CA PHE A 175 6.97 13.70 14.73
C PHE A 175 6.27 14.03 16.07
N ASP A 176 5.59 15.18 16.13
CA ASP A 176 4.83 15.59 17.31
C ASP A 176 3.38 15.13 17.20
N ASN A 177 3.06 13.99 17.81
CA ASN A 177 1.71 13.42 17.82
C ASN A 177 0.68 14.19 18.66
N ARG A 178 1.07 15.31 19.31
CA ARG A 178 0.16 16.16 20.10
C ARG A 178 -0.50 17.26 19.28
N ARG A 179 -0.22 17.35 17.98
CA ARG A 179 -0.83 18.33 17.06
C ARG A 179 -2.34 18.15 16.90
N LEU A 180 -2.85 16.94 17.16
CA LEU A 180 -4.25 16.58 17.02
C LEU A 180 -4.86 16.21 18.37
N GLU A 181 -5.89 16.95 18.79
CA GLU A 181 -6.63 16.67 20.03
C GLU A 181 -7.49 15.40 19.92
N VAL A 182 -8.03 15.14 18.72
CA VAL A 182 -8.90 13.99 18.43
C VAL A 182 -8.54 13.43 17.06
N LEU A 183 -8.25 12.13 17.01
CA LEU A 183 -7.99 11.42 15.76
C LEU A 183 -9.31 10.98 15.11
N PRO A 184 -9.40 11.00 13.77
CA PRO A 184 -10.54 10.40 13.08
C PRO A 184 -10.61 8.90 13.37
N THR A 185 -11.80 8.29 13.34
CA THR A 185 -11.92 6.83 13.53
C THR A 185 -11.54 6.05 12.27
N SER A 186 -11.56 6.69 11.11
CA SER A 186 -11.04 6.12 9.87
C SER A 186 -10.51 7.21 8.95
N ILE A 187 -9.55 6.84 8.11
CA ILE A 187 -9.01 7.68 7.05
C ILE A 187 -8.56 6.81 5.88
N ASP A 188 -8.89 7.24 4.66
CA ASP A 188 -8.37 6.65 3.43
C ASP A 188 -7.87 7.77 2.51
N TRP A 189 -6.56 7.86 2.34
CA TRP A 189 -5.94 8.86 1.47
C TRP A 189 -6.13 8.56 -0.01
N VAL A 190 -6.48 7.33 -0.38
CA VAL A 190 -6.87 6.98 -1.76
C VAL A 190 -8.18 7.69 -2.10
N GLU A 191 -9.20 7.57 -1.24
CA GLU A 191 -10.50 8.24 -1.44
C GLU A 191 -10.38 9.76 -1.40
N LYS A 192 -9.45 10.29 -0.60
CA LYS A 192 -9.17 11.74 -0.53
C LYS A 192 -8.36 12.28 -1.72
N GLY A 193 -7.87 11.41 -2.61
CA GLY A 193 -7.09 11.84 -3.78
C GLY A 193 -5.65 12.27 -3.47
N ALA A 194 -5.03 11.70 -2.42
CA ALA A 194 -3.63 11.93 -2.07
C ALA A 194 -2.74 10.68 -2.26
N VAL A 195 -3.18 9.75 -3.12
CA VAL A 195 -2.43 8.53 -3.43
C VAL A 195 -2.48 8.29 -4.93
N THR A 196 -1.31 8.17 -5.55
CA THR A 196 -1.20 7.90 -6.99
C THR A 196 -1.49 6.44 -7.35
N SER A 197 -1.39 6.10 -8.64
CA SER A 197 -1.51 4.72 -9.13
C SER A 197 -0.47 3.77 -8.50
N VAL A 198 -0.79 2.47 -8.39
CA VAL A 198 0.13 1.43 -7.92
C VAL A 198 1.26 1.25 -8.93
N LYS A 199 2.50 1.18 -8.42
CA LYS A 199 3.72 0.99 -9.22
C LYS A 199 4.15 -0.48 -9.25
N ASN A 200 5.04 -0.83 -10.17
CA ASN A 200 5.66 -2.15 -10.24
C ASN A 200 7.19 -2.01 -10.31
N GLN A 201 7.88 -2.40 -9.24
CA GLN A 201 9.34 -2.33 -9.14
C GLN A 201 10.07 -3.43 -9.93
N GLY A 202 9.37 -4.45 -10.42
CA GLY A 202 9.97 -5.59 -11.10
C GLY A 202 10.98 -6.32 -10.22
N HIS A 203 12.16 -6.66 -10.77
CA HIS A 203 13.27 -7.30 -10.06
C HIS A 203 14.23 -6.32 -9.37
N CYS A 204 13.87 -5.04 -9.27
CA CYS A 204 14.72 -4.07 -8.60
C CYS A 204 14.35 -4.03 -7.12
N GLY A 205 15.32 -4.20 -6.21
CA GLY A 205 15.15 -3.92 -4.78
C GLY A 205 15.07 -2.41 -4.50
N CYS A 206 14.06 -1.74 -5.05
CA CYS A 206 13.88 -0.29 -4.95
C CYS A 206 12.61 0.14 -4.20
N CYS A 207 12.05 -0.74 -3.37
CA CYS A 207 10.89 -0.43 -2.53
C CYS A 207 11.07 0.86 -1.71
N TRP A 208 12.28 1.10 -1.20
CA TRP A 208 12.66 2.33 -0.48
C TRP A 208 12.40 3.60 -1.31
N SER A 209 12.72 3.54 -2.61
CA SER A 209 12.54 4.64 -3.53
C SER A 209 11.06 4.85 -3.87
N VAL A 210 10.32 3.77 -4.11
CA VAL A 210 8.88 3.83 -4.39
C VAL A 210 8.09 4.36 -3.19
N SER A 211 8.43 3.92 -1.97
CA SER A 211 7.84 4.40 -0.72
C SER A 211 8.15 5.89 -0.48
N THR A 212 9.38 6.32 -0.76
CA THR A 212 9.79 7.74 -0.68
C THR A 212 9.00 8.61 -1.66
N ALA A 213 8.89 8.20 -2.92
CA ALA A 213 8.07 8.90 -3.90
C ALA A 213 6.61 8.97 -3.42
N GLY A 214 6.03 7.86 -2.96
CA GLY A 214 4.64 7.80 -2.51
C GLY A 214 4.29 8.77 -1.36
N VAL A 215 5.18 8.94 -0.38
CA VAL A 215 4.93 9.90 0.71
C VAL A 215 5.03 11.36 0.22
N MET A 216 5.97 11.66 -0.69
CA MET A 216 6.09 12.99 -1.30
C MET A 216 4.90 13.33 -2.19
N GLU A 217 4.41 12.38 -2.98
CA GLU A 217 3.23 12.54 -3.84
C GLU A 217 2.00 12.92 -3.00
N GLY A 218 1.76 12.19 -1.90
CA GLY A 218 0.65 12.48 -1.00
C GLY A 218 0.80 13.82 -0.29
N ALA A 219 1.99 14.14 0.20
CA ALA A 219 2.27 15.42 0.84
C ALA A 219 2.05 16.61 -0.11
N ALA A 220 2.48 16.50 -1.37
CA ALA A 220 2.27 17.53 -2.40
C ALA A 220 0.79 17.68 -2.78
N ALA A 221 0.04 16.58 -2.82
CA ALA A 221 -1.39 16.63 -3.02
C ALA A 221 -2.10 17.35 -1.87
N ILE A 222 -1.72 17.09 -0.63
CA ILE A 222 -2.33 17.73 0.53
C ILE A 222 -1.98 19.22 0.59
N SER A 223 -0.72 19.59 0.36
CA SER A 223 -0.28 21.00 0.39
C SER A 223 -0.91 21.86 -0.69
N SER A 224 -1.13 21.29 -1.88
CA SER A 224 -1.82 21.95 -2.99
C SER A 224 -3.35 21.95 -2.85
N ASN A 225 -3.90 21.51 -1.71
CA ASN A 225 -5.32 21.30 -1.49
C ASN A 225 -5.97 20.44 -2.60
N PHE A 226 -5.32 19.31 -2.89
CA PHE A 226 -5.70 18.28 -3.87
C PHE A 226 -5.78 18.77 -5.31
N SER A 227 -5.18 19.92 -5.63
CA SER A 227 -5.12 20.44 -7.00
C SER A 227 -3.95 19.88 -7.81
N TYR A 228 -2.99 19.22 -7.15
CA TYR A 228 -1.81 18.63 -7.75
C TYR A 228 -1.58 17.20 -7.25
N LEU A 229 -1.63 16.21 -8.14
CA LEU A 229 -1.24 14.84 -7.83
C LEU A 229 -0.51 14.30 -9.07
N GLN A 230 0.77 13.99 -8.91
CA GLN A 230 1.63 13.51 -9.99
C GLN A 230 2.38 12.26 -9.54
N ASP A 231 2.64 11.35 -10.46
CA ASP A 231 3.59 10.26 -10.24
C ASP A 231 5.02 10.81 -10.19
N ILE A 232 5.73 10.65 -9.08
CA ILE A 232 7.12 11.09 -8.90
C ILE A 232 8.10 10.01 -9.39
N SER A 233 9.21 10.43 -10.00
CA SER A 233 10.24 9.51 -10.48
C SER A 233 11.02 8.86 -9.34
N PHE A 234 10.57 7.68 -8.95
CA PHE A 234 11.37 6.77 -8.11
C PHE A 234 12.65 6.28 -8.84
N GLN A 235 12.75 6.43 -10.16
CA GLN A 235 13.99 6.15 -10.89
C GLN A 235 15.07 7.22 -10.66
N GLN A 236 14.69 8.48 -10.45
CA GLN A 236 15.66 9.51 -10.06
C GLN A 236 16.40 9.11 -8.79
N LEU A 237 15.70 8.68 -7.74
CA LEU A 237 16.36 8.19 -6.52
C LEU A 237 17.29 7.01 -6.82
N ILE A 238 16.85 6.03 -7.60
CA ILE A 238 17.69 4.87 -7.95
C ILE A 238 19.00 5.29 -8.65
N SER A 239 18.92 6.31 -9.52
CA SER A 239 20.04 6.74 -10.40
C SER A 239 20.94 7.80 -9.76
N CYS A 240 20.35 8.73 -9.00
CA CYS A 240 20.98 9.97 -8.53
C CYS A 240 21.33 9.94 -7.04
N ASP A 241 20.58 9.17 -6.25
CA ASP A 241 20.85 8.94 -4.84
C ASP A 241 21.82 7.75 -4.62
N TYR A 242 22.59 7.37 -5.65
CA TYR A 242 23.43 6.18 -5.64
C TYR A 242 24.82 6.42 -5.02
N GLY A 243 25.18 5.61 -4.03
CA GLY A 243 26.53 5.46 -3.46
C GLY A 243 27.05 6.64 -2.64
N ARG A 244 26.39 7.80 -2.68
CA ARG A 244 26.83 9.04 -2.02
C ARG A 244 26.10 9.32 -0.71
N SER A 245 24.84 8.91 -0.64
CA SER A 245 23.93 9.07 0.50
C SER A 245 23.74 7.77 1.31
N LYS A 246 24.35 6.67 0.86
CA LYS A 246 24.26 5.27 1.36
C LYS A 246 23.19 4.40 0.71
N ASN A 247 22.43 4.92 -0.25
CA ASN A 247 21.54 4.10 -1.09
C ASN A 247 22.30 3.48 -2.27
N PHE A 248 21.89 2.28 -2.71
CA PHE A 248 22.59 1.47 -3.71
C PHE A 248 21.67 1.02 -4.86
N GLY A 249 20.70 1.86 -5.23
CA GLY A 249 19.79 1.61 -6.34
C GLY A 249 18.97 0.33 -6.12
N CYS A 250 19.01 -0.60 -7.08
CA CYS A 250 18.35 -1.90 -6.97
C CYS A 250 18.94 -2.85 -5.92
N GLN A 251 20.12 -2.55 -5.36
CA GLN A 251 20.72 -3.32 -4.26
C GLN A 251 20.19 -2.88 -2.89
N GLY A 252 19.29 -1.90 -2.88
CA GLY A 252 18.58 -1.44 -1.72
C GLY A 252 18.95 -0.05 -1.26
N GLY A 253 18.17 0.44 -0.30
CA GLY A 253 18.29 1.79 0.24
C GLY A 253 17.33 2.05 1.39
N ASN A 254 17.35 3.27 1.90
CA ASN A 254 16.62 3.72 3.06
C ASN A 254 15.77 4.95 2.71
N VAL A 255 14.52 4.94 3.18
CA VAL A 255 13.54 6.00 2.94
C VAL A 255 14.03 7.34 3.52
N GLY A 256 14.56 7.35 4.74
CA GLY A 256 15.01 8.57 5.37
C GLY A 256 16.23 9.21 4.69
N VAL A 257 17.15 8.38 4.19
CA VAL A 257 18.25 8.85 3.34
C VAL A 257 17.71 9.48 2.05
N ALA A 258 16.77 8.81 1.40
CA ALA A 258 16.17 9.26 0.15
C ALA A 258 15.38 10.57 0.32
N LEU A 259 14.71 10.75 1.46
CA LEU A 259 14.09 12.01 1.85
C LEU A 259 15.14 13.12 2.03
N SER A 260 16.30 12.83 2.63
CA SER A 260 17.37 13.84 2.76
C SER A 260 17.92 14.29 1.39
N TYR A 261 18.01 13.37 0.42
CA TYR A 261 18.32 13.71 -0.97
C TYR A 261 17.24 14.60 -1.59
N ALA A 262 15.96 14.21 -1.41
CA ALA A 262 14.83 14.97 -1.94
C ALA A 262 14.68 16.37 -1.32
N GLU A 263 15.12 16.56 -0.07
CA GLU A 263 15.21 17.88 0.58
C GLU A 263 16.47 18.67 0.19
N GLY A 264 17.49 18.01 -0.37
CA GLY A 264 18.81 18.60 -0.60
C GLY A 264 19.60 18.85 0.69
N THR A 265 19.27 18.16 1.78
CA THR A 265 19.94 18.30 3.09
C THR A 265 21.10 17.34 3.28
N ASP A 266 21.30 16.40 2.35
CA ASP A 266 22.40 15.41 2.35
C ASP A 266 23.77 15.99 1.92
N GLY A 267 23.82 17.27 1.55
CA GLY A 267 25.01 17.96 1.07
C GLY A 267 25.28 17.80 -0.43
N ASN A 268 24.39 17.13 -1.18
CA ASN A 268 24.42 16.99 -2.64
C ASN A 268 23.25 17.79 -3.26
N THR A 269 23.61 18.80 -4.03
CA THR A 269 22.81 20.00 -4.30
C THR A 269 21.73 19.87 -5.40
N ILE A 270 21.10 18.71 -5.61
CA ILE A 270 19.97 18.62 -6.58
C ILE A 270 18.66 19.04 -5.92
N GLY A 271 18.34 18.55 -4.71
CA GLY A 271 17.17 18.97 -3.91
C GLY A 271 15.85 19.02 -4.68
N GLY A 272 15.05 17.96 -4.61
CA GLY A 272 13.75 17.84 -5.28
C GLY A 272 13.67 16.66 -6.23
N MET A 273 12.50 16.46 -6.81
CA MET A 273 12.13 15.28 -7.58
C MET A 273 11.39 15.66 -8.87
N THR A 274 11.72 15.02 -9.98
CA THR A 274 11.03 15.09 -11.27
C THR A 274 9.85 14.12 -11.34
N GLY A 275 8.92 14.35 -12.26
CA GLY A 275 7.85 13.43 -12.63
C GLY A 275 8.34 12.10 -13.21
N LEU A 276 7.58 11.03 -13.00
CA LEU A 276 7.86 9.71 -13.54
C LEU A 276 7.78 9.66 -15.07
N ASP A 277 7.00 10.55 -15.69
CA ASP A 277 6.93 10.70 -17.15
C ASP A 277 8.17 11.36 -17.75
N GLU A 278 8.79 12.29 -17.03
CA GLU A 278 10.03 12.96 -17.43
C GLU A 278 11.27 12.07 -17.19
N TYR A 279 11.31 11.31 -16.09
CA TYR A 279 12.35 10.33 -15.82
C TYR A 279 11.77 8.93 -15.56
N PRO A 280 11.45 8.15 -16.61
CA PRO A 280 10.78 6.87 -16.50
C PRO A 280 11.60 5.76 -15.83
N PHE A 281 10.92 4.81 -15.19
CA PHE A 281 11.53 3.64 -14.60
C PHE A 281 12.09 2.65 -15.63
N THR A 282 13.40 2.46 -15.63
CA THR A 282 14.12 1.56 -16.56
C THR A 282 14.72 0.34 -15.87
N ASP A 283 14.89 0.38 -14.54
CA ASP A 283 15.71 -0.58 -13.79
C ASP A 283 14.95 -1.86 -13.37
N LYS A 284 13.78 -2.09 -13.96
CA LYS A 284 12.86 -3.23 -13.68
C LYS A 284 13.45 -4.64 -13.75
N ARG A 285 14.68 -4.80 -14.26
CA ARG A 285 15.41 -6.08 -14.30
C ARG A 285 16.52 -6.19 -13.25
N GLY A 286 16.53 -5.32 -12.24
CA GLY A 286 17.59 -5.27 -11.24
C GLY A 286 18.92 -4.73 -11.79
N GLN A 287 18.91 -4.13 -12.98
CA GLN A 287 20.10 -3.47 -13.54
C GLN A 287 20.21 -2.09 -12.92
N THR A 288 21.34 -1.77 -12.28
CA THR A 288 21.59 -0.42 -11.77
C THR A 288 21.98 0.50 -12.93
N THR A 289 21.10 1.42 -13.34
CA THR A 289 21.52 2.47 -14.26
C THR A 289 22.30 3.53 -13.50
N LYS A 290 23.62 3.53 -13.70
CA LYS A 290 24.58 4.33 -12.91
C LYS A 290 24.67 5.80 -13.34
N SER A 291 23.90 6.25 -14.34
CA SER A 291 23.98 7.62 -14.84
C SER A 291 22.76 8.44 -14.42
N CYS A 292 22.94 9.26 -13.39
CA CYS A 292 22.04 10.35 -13.08
C CYS A 292 22.06 11.38 -14.21
N SER A 293 20.89 11.73 -14.75
CA SER A 293 20.74 12.72 -15.82
C SER A 293 19.73 13.83 -15.51
N VAL A 294 19.27 13.90 -14.25
CA VAL A 294 18.38 14.96 -13.75
C VAL A 294 19.13 16.29 -13.67
N THR A 295 18.44 17.37 -14.01
CA THR A 295 18.91 18.76 -13.86
C THR A 295 17.88 19.58 -13.10
N ASP A 296 18.29 20.67 -12.45
CA ASP A 296 17.39 21.52 -11.64
C ASP A 296 16.14 21.99 -12.40
N ASP A 297 16.24 22.20 -13.72
CA ASP A 297 15.13 22.62 -14.58
C ASP A 297 14.03 21.55 -14.77
N THR A 298 14.26 20.32 -14.30
CA THR A 298 13.35 19.16 -14.46
C THR A 298 12.64 18.79 -13.14
N LEU A 299 12.80 19.60 -12.09
CA LEU A 299 12.27 19.31 -10.76
C LEU A 299 10.84 19.84 -10.61
N ASP A 300 9.92 18.92 -10.28
CA ASP A 300 8.49 19.20 -10.13
C ASP A 300 8.08 19.36 -8.66
N VAL A 301 8.67 18.57 -7.76
CA VAL A 301 8.28 18.51 -6.35
C VAL A 301 9.50 18.62 -5.44
N VAL A 302 9.42 19.45 -4.41
CA VAL A 302 10.47 19.60 -3.39
C VAL A 302 9.96 19.10 -2.04
N ALA A 303 10.70 18.20 -1.40
CA ALA A 303 10.45 17.77 -0.03
C ALA A 303 11.07 18.74 0.98
N TYR A 304 10.49 18.85 2.17
CA TYR A 304 11.04 19.62 3.28
C TYR A 304 10.45 19.17 4.62
N ASP A 305 11.16 19.49 5.71
CA ASP A 305 10.76 19.20 7.09
C ASP A 305 10.35 17.74 7.33
N ALA A 306 11.06 16.77 6.74
CA ALA A 306 10.85 15.37 7.00
C ALA A 306 10.97 15.06 8.50
N GLU A 307 10.01 14.27 8.99
CA GLU A 307 9.90 13.89 10.38
C GLU A 307 9.86 12.37 10.51
N TYR A 308 10.42 11.91 11.60
CA TYR A 308 10.43 10.51 11.93
C TYR A 308 9.37 10.19 12.97
N ILE A 309 8.49 9.23 12.67
CA ILE A 309 7.34 8.91 13.53
C ILE A 309 7.82 8.18 14.79
N VAL A 310 8.51 7.06 14.61
CA VAL A 310 9.05 6.25 15.71
C VAL A 310 10.36 5.61 15.35
N SER A 311 11.31 5.61 16.30
CA SER A 311 12.56 4.85 16.20
C SER A 311 12.42 3.38 16.48
N MET A 312 13.09 2.55 15.68
CA MET A 312 13.31 1.16 16.04
C MET A 312 14.03 1.03 17.40
N ASN A 313 14.82 2.05 17.80
CA ASN A 313 15.49 2.12 19.09
C ASN A 313 14.66 2.82 20.20
N SER A 314 13.42 3.24 19.92
CA SER A 314 12.60 3.92 20.93
C SER A 314 12.08 2.94 21.98
N ASP A 315 11.87 3.46 23.18
CA ASP A 315 11.23 2.77 24.31
C ASP A 315 9.69 2.85 24.27
N ASP A 316 9.13 3.25 23.13
CA ASP A 316 7.68 3.36 22.93
C ASP A 316 7.03 1.98 22.98
N THR A 317 5.94 1.88 23.74
CA THR A 317 5.09 0.69 23.75
C THR A 317 4.35 0.54 22.42
N GLY A 318 3.79 -0.63 22.14
CA GLY A 318 2.93 -0.82 20.97
C GLY A 318 1.76 0.17 20.90
N ALA A 319 1.17 0.54 22.05
CA ALA A 319 0.11 1.54 22.10
C ALA A 319 0.59 2.96 21.73
N ASP A 320 1.79 3.36 22.20
CA ASP A 320 2.39 4.65 21.85
C ASP A 320 2.71 4.71 20.35
N ARG A 321 3.27 3.63 19.80
CA ARG A 321 3.56 3.45 18.37
C ARG A 321 2.29 3.56 17.54
N LEU A 322 1.26 2.79 17.87
CA LEU A 322 -0.03 2.82 17.20
C LEU A 322 -0.62 4.24 17.19
N GLN A 323 -0.59 4.94 18.33
CA GLN A 323 -1.07 6.31 18.42
C GLN A 323 -0.29 7.28 17.53
N LYS A 324 1.05 7.19 17.51
CA LYS A 324 1.90 8.06 16.67
C LYS A 324 1.67 7.84 15.18
N PHE A 325 1.58 6.58 14.73
CA PHE A 325 1.25 6.26 13.34
C PHE A 325 -0.14 6.76 12.93
N LYS A 326 -1.15 6.60 13.79
CA LYS A 326 -2.50 7.11 13.52
C LYS A 326 -2.57 8.64 13.51
N ALA A 327 -1.79 9.31 14.36
CA ALA A 327 -1.66 10.76 14.35
C ALA A 327 -0.99 11.26 13.07
N ALA A 328 0.08 10.61 12.62
CA ALA A 328 0.72 10.91 11.34
C ALA A 328 -0.23 10.66 10.15
N LEU A 329 -0.95 9.53 10.15
CA LEU A 329 -1.94 9.21 9.11
C LEU A 329 -3.10 10.19 9.06
N ALA A 330 -3.47 10.81 10.18
CA ALA A 330 -4.50 11.84 10.20
C ALA A 330 -4.05 13.13 9.47
N GLU A 331 -2.74 13.33 9.30
CA GLU A 331 -2.17 14.46 8.56
C GLU A 331 -1.87 14.11 7.09
N GLN A 332 -1.33 12.91 6.80
CA GLN A 332 -0.95 12.48 5.44
C GLN A 332 -0.60 10.98 5.32
N PRO A 333 -0.40 10.40 4.11
CA PRO A 333 0.19 9.07 3.95
C PRO A 333 1.55 8.93 4.64
N VAL A 334 1.91 7.72 5.04
CA VAL A 334 3.12 7.44 5.82
C VAL A 334 3.99 6.42 5.10
N ALA A 335 5.25 6.79 4.81
CA ALA A 335 6.25 5.82 4.35
C ALA A 335 6.75 5.02 5.56
N MET A 336 6.83 3.70 5.45
CA MET A 336 7.14 2.85 6.59
C MET A 336 7.74 1.49 6.20
N LEU A 337 8.27 0.76 7.18
CA LEU A 337 9.00 -0.50 6.95
C LEU A 337 8.29 -1.73 7.52
N ILE A 338 8.47 -2.89 6.88
CA ILE A 338 7.93 -4.18 7.32
C ILE A 338 8.88 -5.34 7.03
N ASP A 339 8.60 -6.48 7.65
CA ASP A 339 9.01 -7.81 7.18
C ASP A 339 7.98 -8.32 6.15
N ALA A 340 8.37 -8.40 4.87
CA ALA A 340 7.50 -8.83 3.79
C ALA A 340 7.44 -10.36 3.59
N THR A 341 8.08 -11.17 4.45
CA THR A 341 8.22 -12.63 4.32
C THR A 341 6.91 -13.35 3.97
N CYS A 342 5.78 -12.90 4.54
CA CYS A 342 4.47 -13.54 4.36
C CYS A 342 3.53 -12.83 3.37
N LEU A 343 3.98 -11.76 2.72
CA LEU A 343 3.20 -11.04 1.73
C LEU A 343 3.24 -11.69 0.35
N GLN A 344 4.23 -12.55 0.08
CA GLN A 344 4.45 -13.11 -1.26
C GLN A 344 3.17 -13.70 -1.88
N PRO A 345 2.33 -14.48 -1.18
CA PRO A 345 1.10 -15.01 -1.74
C PRO A 345 -0.18 -14.31 -1.27
N TYR A 346 -0.08 -13.18 -0.57
CA TYR A 346 -1.26 -12.46 -0.09
C TYR A 346 -2.18 -12.08 -1.26
N ARG A 347 -3.50 -12.24 -1.04
CA ARG A 347 -4.53 -11.87 -2.01
C ARG A 347 -5.51 -10.85 -1.46
N SER A 348 -6.12 -11.14 -0.31
CA SER A 348 -7.19 -10.30 0.23
C SER A 348 -7.47 -10.60 1.69
N GLY A 349 -8.26 -9.72 2.31
CA GLY A 349 -8.68 -9.81 3.70
C GLY A 349 -7.68 -9.15 4.66
N ILE A 350 -7.98 -9.22 5.96
CA ILE A 350 -7.21 -8.54 6.98
C ILE A 350 -6.27 -9.55 7.64
N MET A 351 -4.96 -9.34 7.53
CA MET A 351 -3.98 -10.19 8.19
C MET A 351 -4.07 -9.99 9.71
N THR A 352 -4.33 -11.08 10.45
CA THR A 352 -4.45 -11.08 11.91
C THR A 352 -3.45 -12.02 12.55
N LEU A 353 -3.08 -11.75 13.81
CA LEU A 353 -2.17 -12.61 14.58
C LEU A 353 -2.60 -14.07 14.62
N ALA A 354 -3.91 -14.33 14.70
CA ALA A 354 -4.47 -15.68 14.81
C ALA A 354 -4.23 -16.54 13.54
N ASP A 355 -4.22 -15.90 12.37
CA ASP A 355 -4.12 -16.60 11.08
C ASP A 355 -2.75 -16.50 10.42
N MET A 356 -1.86 -15.64 10.93
CA MET A 356 -0.49 -15.49 10.44
C MET A 356 0.41 -16.62 10.91
N LYS A 357 1.39 -17.00 10.07
CA LYS A 357 2.43 -17.95 10.49
C LYS A 357 3.38 -17.27 11.48
N PRO A 358 3.96 -17.99 12.46
CA PRO A 358 4.86 -17.39 13.44
C PRO A 358 6.08 -16.68 12.84
N ASN A 359 6.57 -17.14 11.68
CA ASN A 359 7.68 -16.51 10.96
C ASN A 359 7.28 -15.26 10.16
N CYS A 360 6.02 -14.82 10.24
CA CYS A 360 5.55 -13.54 9.68
C CYS A 360 5.66 -12.40 10.70
N LEU A 361 5.98 -12.70 11.96
CA LEU A 361 6.07 -11.72 13.02
C LEU A 361 7.51 -11.22 13.13
N CYS A 362 7.67 -9.91 13.22
CA CYS A 362 8.97 -9.27 13.27
C CYS A 362 9.06 -8.33 14.47
N SER A 363 10.03 -8.61 15.34
CA SER A 363 10.33 -7.85 16.55
C SER A 363 11.83 -7.55 16.71
N SER A 364 12.57 -7.62 15.61
CA SER A 364 14.01 -7.36 15.52
C SER A 364 14.31 -6.58 14.27
N TRP A 365 15.33 -5.73 14.29
CA TRP A 365 15.76 -5.00 13.09
C TRP A 365 16.12 -5.93 11.93
N THR A 366 16.60 -7.14 12.21
CA THR A 366 17.13 -8.05 11.18
C THR A 366 16.07 -8.68 10.27
N CYS A 367 14.78 -8.57 10.60
CA CYS A 367 13.70 -9.12 9.77
C CYS A 367 13.02 -8.08 8.89
N ILE A 368 13.27 -6.78 9.10
CA ILE A 368 12.67 -5.73 8.30
C ILE A 368 13.42 -5.62 6.97
N ASP A 369 12.73 -5.88 5.86
CA ASP A 369 13.35 -5.99 4.53
C ASP A 369 12.64 -5.16 3.45
N HIS A 370 11.44 -4.63 3.71
CA HIS A 370 10.63 -3.96 2.70
C HIS A 370 10.12 -2.60 3.16
N ALA A 371 9.95 -1.69 2.21
CA ALA A 371 9.43 -0.33 2.44
C ALA A 371 8.14 -0.13 1.64
N ILE A 372 7.12 0.37 2.30
CA ILE A 372 5.73 0.46 1.81
C ILE A 372 5.14 1.83 2.14
N LEU A 373 3.94 2.11 1.63
CA LEU A 373 3.20 3.34 1.94
C LEU A 373 1.89 2.98 2.65
N MET A 374 1.77 3.34 3.92
CA MET A 374 0.53 3.23 4.68
C MET A 374 -0.36 4.42 4.30
N VAL A 375 -1.57 4.13 3.81
CA VAL A 375 -2.47 5.13 3.20
C VAL A 375 -3.76 5.33 3.97
N GLY A 376 -3.98 4.57 5.04
CA GLY A 376 -5.20 4.69 5.81
C GLY A 376 -5.30 3.71 6.97
N TYR A 377 -6.35 3.91 7.76
CA TYR A 377 -6.80 2.97 8.78
C TYR A 377 -8.31 3.07 8.95
N ASP A 378 -8.90 2.01 9.51
CA ASP A 378 -10.30 2.00 9.93
C ASP A 378 -10.43 1.31 11.30
N ASP A 379 -10.88 2.08 12.29
CA ASP A 379 -11.20 1.60 13.64
C ASP A 379 -12.63 1.08 13.75
N ASN A 380 -13.48 1.40 12.77
CA ASN A 380 -14.88 0.97 12.75
C ASN A 380 -15.02 -0.45 12.17
N SER A 381 -13.99 -0.96 11.49
CA SER A 381 -13.93 -2.33 11.02
C SER A 381 -13.69 -3.32 12.17
N ASN A 382 -14.03 -4.59 11.93
CA ASN A 382 -13.75 -5.66 12.87
C ASN A 382 -12.99 -6.82 12.18
N PRO A 383 -11.68 -6.99 12.45
CA PRO A 383 -10.85 -6.18 13.36
C PRO A 383 -10.50 -4.79 12.76
N PRO A 384 -10.14 -3.81 13.62
CA PRO A 384 -9.49 -2.58 13.17
C PRO A 384 -8.24 -2.86 12.36
N HIS A 385 -8.02 -2.14 11.26
CA HIS A 385 -6.90 -2.42 10.35
C HIS A 385 -6.26 -1.16 9.77
N PHE A 386 -5.07 -1.34 9.20
CA PHE A 386 -4.39 -0.41 8.32
C PHE A 386 -4.59 -0.81 6.86
N LYS A 387 -4.67 0.18 5.96
CA LYS A 387 -4.62 0.00 4.50
C LYS A 387 -3.26 0.44 3.99
N ILE A 388 -2.61 -0.42 3.21
CA ILE A 388 -1.24 -0.22 2.76
C ILE A 388 -1.16 -0.39 1.24
N LYS A 389 -0.50 0.56 0.57
CA LYS A 389 -0.13 0.49 -0.84
C LYS A 389 1.24 -0.19 -0.98
N ASN A 390 1.31 -1.21 -1.84
CA ASN A 390 2.54 -1.91 -2.18
C ASN A 390 3.06 -1.50 -3.57
N SER A 391 4.21 -2.05 -3.98
CA SER A 391 4.96 -1.69 -5.20
C SER A 391 5.17 -2.86 -6.17
N TRP A 392 4.31 -3.88 -6.11
CA TRP A 392 4.40 -5.11 -6.90
C TRP A 392 3.38 -5.22 -8.05
N GLY A 393 2.79 -4.09 -8.44
CA GLY A 393 1.76 -4.01 -9.47
C GLY A 393 0.36 -4.38 -8.96
N THR A 394 -0.65 -3.98 -9.74
CA THR A 394 -2.07 -4.18 -9.39
C THR A 394 -2.51 -5.65 -9.42
N GLY A 395 -1.78 -6.52 -10.11
CA GLY A 395 -2.06 -7.97 -10.12
C GLY A 395 -1.74 -8.70 -8.81
N TRP A 396 -1.12 -8.02 -7.84
CA TRP A 396 -0.83 -8.57 -6.51
C TRP A 396 -1.80 -8.00 -5.46
N GLY A 397 -2.19 -8.81 -4.48
CA GLY A 397 -3.02 -8.37 -3.36
C GLY A 397 -4.40 -7.85 -3.79
N GLU A 398 -4.86 -6.80 -3.11
CA GLU A 398 -6.12 -6.10 -3.34
C GLU A 398 -5.85 -4.92 -4.28
N ASP A 399 -5.72 -5.19 -5.58
CA ASP A 399 -5.34 -4.19 -6.59
C ASP A 399 -4.02 -3.45 -6.28
N GLY A 400 -3.06 -4.17 -5.70
CA GLY A 400 -1.77 -3.63 -5.25
C GLY A 400 -1.74 -3.17 -3.79
N TYR A 401 -2.84 -3.35 -3.05
CA TYR A 401 -2.95 -3.03 -1.64
C TYR A 401 -3.03 -4.29 -0.78
N PHE A 402 -2.84 -4.11 0.52
CA PHE A 402 -3.13 -5.13 1.53
C PHE A 402 -3.55 -4.50 2.85
N ARG A 403 -4.13 -5.32 3.72
CA ARG A 403 -4.66 -4.91 5.02
C ARG A 403 -4.11 -5.74 6.16
N VAL A 404 -3.72 -5.06 7.24
CA VAL A 404 -3.14 -5.67 8.45
C VAL A 404 -3.86 -5.14 9.67
N ALA A 405 -4.21 -6.03 10.60
CA ALA A 405 -4.88 -5.64 11.83
C ALA A 405 -4.00 -4.73 12.71
N GLN A 406 -4.63 -3.79 13.42
CA GLN A 406 -3.99 -2.89 14.38
C GLN A 406 -3.69 -3.62 15.72
N ASP A 407 -3.00 -4.76 15.66
CA ASP A 407 -2.69 -5.58 16.84
C ASP A 407 -1.37 -5.15 17.48
N VAL A 408 -1.48 -4.66 18.71
CA VAL A 408 -0.36 -4.26 19.58
C VAL A 408 -0.42 -4.99 20.94
N SER A 409 -0.94 -6.21 20.93
CA SER A 409 -0.97 -7.08 22.11
C SER A 409 0.46 -7.46 22.57
N SER A 410 0.55 -8.11 23.73
CA SER A 410 1.84 -8.45 24.37
C SER A 410 2.78 -9.16 23.39
N GLY A 411 3.96 -8.58 23.15
CA GLY A 411 4.96 -9.08 22.20
C GLY A 411 4.82 -8.56 20.76
N GLN A 412 3.83 -7.70 20.50
CA GLN A 412 3.60 -7.01 19.21
C GLN A 412 3.83 -5.50 19.34
N ASP A 413 4.85 -5.07 20.09
CA ASP A 413 5.13 -3.63 20.24
C ASP A 413 5.43 -2.97 18.89
N TRP A 414 6.03 -3.70 17.95
CA TRP A 414 6.26 -3.22 16.59
C TRP A 414 5.06 -3.45 15.66
N GLY A 415 3.91 -3.89 16.17
CA GLY A 415 2.78 -4.36 15.37
C GLY A 415 3.08 -5.65 14.59
N LEU A 416 2.06 -6.19 13.94
CA LEU A 416 2.21 -7.36 13.07
C LEU A 416 3.19 -7.04 11.94
N MET A 417 4.09 -7.99 11.61
CA MET A 417 5.13 -7.81 10.57
C MET A 417 6.11 -6.66 10.84
N GLY A 418 6.13 -6.13 12.06
CA GLY A 418 6.93 -4.96 12.38
C GLY A 418 6.38 -3.66 11.79
N ILE A 419 5.08 -3.60 11.44
CA ILE A 419 4.45 -2.48 10.73
C ILE A 419 4.47 -1.12 11.47
N LEU A 420 4.86 -1.10 12.74
CA LEU A 420 5.01 0.09 13.56
C LEU A 420 6.46 0.27 14.07
N CYS A 421 7.43 -0.42 13.47
CA CYS A 421 8.83 -0.34 13.89
C CYS A 421 9.46 1.01 13.53
N GLU A 422 9.10 1.53 12.35
CA GLU A 422 9.73 2.68 11.71
C GLU A 422 8.80 3.32 10.67
N GLY A 423 8.72 4.66 10.68
CA GLY A 423 7.92 5.41 9.72
C GLY A 423 8.36 6.85 9.56
N TYR A 424 8.06 7.42 8.41
CA TYR A 424 8.44 8.75 7.97
C TYR A 424 7.25 9.50 7.39
N VAL A 425 7.25 10.80 7.64
CA VAL A 425 6.41 11.78 6.95
C VAL A 425 7.27 12.92 6.46
N THR A 426 6.79 13.68 5.49
CA THR A 426 7.48 14.87 4.97
C THR A 426 6.45 15.89 4.52
N ASN A 427 6.82 17.16 4.40
CA ASN A 427 6.05 18.09 3.61
C ASN A 427 6.59 18.09 2.17
N ALA A 428 5.74 18.37 1.21
CA ALA A 428 6.17 18.54 -0.17
C ALA A 428 5.34 19.61 -0.87
N SER A 429 5.94 20.28 -1.86
CA SER A 429 5.26 21.30 -2.66
C SER A 429 5.65 21.20 -4.13
N ASN A 430 4.72 21.58 -5.01
CA ASN A 430 4.89 21.66 -6.45
C ASN A 430 5.22 23.09 -6.95
N GLU A 431 5.46 24.02 -6.02
CA GLU A 431 5.92 25.36 -6.38
C GLU A 431 7.42 25.30 -6.64
N THR A 432 7.81 25.44 -7.90
CA THR A 432 9.18 25.22 -8.41
C THR A 432 10.28 25.75 -7.48
N ALA A 433 11.36 24.96 -7.36
CA ALA A 433 12.64 25.28 -6.72
C ALA A 433 13.33 26.59 -7.21
N SER A 434 12.73 27.31 -8.16
CA SER A 434 13.20 28.58 -8.72
C SER A 434 13.31 29.73 -7.70
N HIS A 435 12.80 29.57 -6.48
CA HIS A 435 12.94 30.54 -5.38
C HIS A 435 13.97 30.12 -4.30
N HIS A 436 14.67 28.98 -4.43
CA HIS A 436 15.50 28.44 -3.35
C HIS A 436 17.01 28.49 -3.57
N SER A 437 17.48 29.15 -4.63
CA SER A 437 18.91 29.48 -4.80
C SER A 437 19.39 30.65 -3.92
N GLY A 438 18.59 31.10 -2.94
CA GLY A 438 18.97 32.17 -2.02
C GLY A 438 18.23 32.11 -0.70
N ALA A 439 19.00 31.84 0.35
CA ALA A 439 18.65 31.88 1.78
C ALA A 439 18.06 30.59 2.37
N HIS A 440 18.91 29.92 3.16
CA HIS A 440 18.51 29.24 4.38
C HIS A 440 17.77 30.24 5.28
N GLY A 441 16.48 30.42 5.04
CA GLY A 441 15.56 31.23 5.82
C GLY A 441 14.61 30.31 6.56
N THR A 442 14.54 30.47 7.87
CA THR A 442 13.56 29.82 8.75
C THR A 442 12.15 29.96 8.18
N TYR A 443 11.49 28.84 7.86
CA TYR A 443 10.06 28.84 7.57
C TYR A 443 9.29 29.13 8.86
N GLU A 444 8.59 30.26 8.92
CA GLU A 444 7.55 30.46 9.92
C GLU A 444 6.43 29.46 9.61
N ALA A 445 6.16 28.59 10.58
CA ALA A 445 5.10 27.60 10.53
C ALA A 445 3.79 28.25 10.04
N TRP A 446 3.23 27.71 8.95
CA TRP A 446 1.84 27.95 8.61
C TRP A 446 0.99 27.39 9.74
N ASN A 447 0.60 28.27 10.67
CA ASN A 447 -0.29 27.94 11.77
C ASN A 447 -1.56 27.28 11.21
N ALA A 448 -1.88 26.08 11.71
CA ALA A 448 -3.09 25.30 11.46
C ALA A 448 -4.43 26.02 11.82
N GLY A 449 -4.40 27.34 12.08
CA GLY A 449 -5.56 28.16 12.44
C GLY A 449 -6.47 28.54 11.28
N THR A 450 -6.05 28.36 10.02
CA THR A 450 -6.88 28.72 8.85
C THR A 450 -8.00 27.72 8.57
N LEU A 451 -7.87 26.45 8.97
CA LEU A 451 -8.95 25.46 8.85
C LEU A 451 -10.09 25.71 9.85
N ALA A 452 -9.78 26.22 11.05
CA ALA A 452 -10.79 26.54 12.06
C ALA A 452 -11.67 27.76 11.68
N ASN A 453 -11.12 28.70 10.91
CA ASN A 453 -11.83 29.90 10.46
C ASN A 453 -12.74 29.63 9.25
N ALA A 454 -12.43 28.66 8.40
CA ALA A 454 -13.31 28.31 7.28
C ALA A 454 -14.62 27.65 7.76
N LEU A 455 -14.56 26.85 8.84
CA LEU A 455 -15.72 26.20 9.45
C LEU A 455 -16.64 27.16 10.21
N THR A 456 -16.10 28.24 10.81
CA THR A 456 -16.91 29.23 11.55
C THR A 456 -17.72 30.14 10.62
N TRP A 457 -17.25 30.44 9.40
CA TRP A 457 -18.01 31.25 8.44
C TRP A 457 -19.20 30.52 7.82
N VAL A 458 -19.13 29.19 7.68
CA VAL A 458 -20.23 28.37 7.14
C VAL A 458 -21.36 28.21 8.18
N VAL A 459 -21.04 28.19 9.49
CA VAL A 459 -22.05 28.05 10.55
C VAL A 459 -22.84 29.37 10.78
N VAL A 460 -22.21 30.53 10.58
CA VAL A 460 -22.87 31.83 10.80
C VAL A 460 -23.86 32.19 9.68
N THR A 461 -23.66 31.72 8.45
CA THR A 461 -24.57 32.01 7.33
C THR A 461 -25.83 31.15 7.29
N LEU A 462 -25.83 29.97 7.94
CA LEU A 462 -27.00 29.10 8.01
C LEU A 462 -28.02 29.48 9.11
N SER A 463 -27.68 30.43 9.99
CA SER A 463 -28.53 30.81 11.13
C SER A 463 -29.41 32.05 10.91
N ILE A 464 -29.42 32.66 9.72
CA ILE A 464 -30.18 33.90 9.43
C ILE A 464 -31.41 33.68 8.53
N SER A 465 -31.72 32.45 8.10
CA SER A 465 -32.86 32.18 7.20
C SER A 465 -34.02 31.39 7.83
N PHE A 466 -34.24 31.51 9.14
CA PHE A 466 -35.48 31.11 9.80
C PHE A 466 -35.83 32.09 10.93
N PHE A 467 -36.49 33.20 10.57
CA PHE A 467 -37.45 33.93 11.40
C PHE A 467 -38.43 34.68 10.51
#